data_AF-A0A842TLU4-F1
#
_entry.id   AF-A0A842TLU4-F1
#
_cell.length_a   1.000
_cell.length_b   1.000
_cell.length_c   1.000
_cell.angle_alpha   90.00
_cell.angle_beta   90.00
_cell.angle_gamma   90.00
#
_symmetry.space_group_name_H-M   'P 1'
#
loop_
_entity.id
_entity.type
_entity.pdbx_description
1 polymer ?
#
loop_
_entity_poly.entity_id
_entity_poly.type
_entity_poly.pdbx_seq_one_letter_code
_entity_poly.pdbx_strand_id
1 'polypeptide(L)'
;NIRALTVAETADYGILRIIVNNPDKCIDILRDSNYLVSETDVLAFEVEDKPGGLHNVATLMGDNGINIEYLYSTLTSKTAIILMRVNDIDKAEKLLNKEGIQVFKGDEVYSI
;
A
#
# COMPACT_ATOMS: atom_id res chain seq x y z
N ASN A 1 -7.66 12.74 7.96
CA ASN A 1 -8.48 11.54 8.15
C ASN A 1 -7.69 10.31 7.70
N ILE A 2 -7.93 9.16 8.34
CA ILE A 2 -7.27 7.89 7.99
C ILE A 2 -8.00 7.27 6.78
N ARG A 3 -7.23 6.78 5.80
CA ARG A 3 -7.70 6.14 4.56
C ARG A 3 -7.58 4.63 4.61
N ALA A 4 -6.46 4.17 5.15
CA ALA A 4 -6.21 2.77 5.41
C ALA A 4 -5.30 2.67 6.64
N LEU A 5 -5.41 1.57 7.37
CA LEU A 5 -4.53 1.27 8.48
C LEU A 5 -4.30 -0.22 8.60
N THR A 6 -3.12 -0.59 9.07
CA THR A 6 -2.82 -1.94 9.54
C THR A 6 -1.80 -1.85 10.67
N VAL A 7 -1.78 -2.86 11.52
CA VAL A 7 -0.77 -3.00 12.57
C VAL A 7 0.08 -4.21 12.18
N ALA A 8 1.40 -4.01 12.13
CA ALA A 8 2.35 -5.11 12.09
C ALA A 8 2.88 -5.33 13.51
N GLU A 9 2.43 -6.38 14.16
CA GLU A 9 2.79 -6.71 15.54
C GLU A 9 4.03 -7.60 15.64
N THR A 10 4.78 -7.38 16.71
CA THR A 10 5.76 -8.32 17.26
C THR A 10 5.33 -8.69 18.69
N ALA A 11 6.09 -9.54 19.38
CA ALA A 11 5.80 -9.87 20.77
C ALA A 11 5.87 -8.65 21.72
N ASP A 12 6.71 -7.66 21.40
CA ASP A 12 7.04 -6.56 22.31
C ASP A 12 6.38 -5.23 21.93
N TYR A 13 6.16 -5.00 20.63
CA TYR A 13 5.56 -3.76 20.12
C TYR A 13 4.85 -3.94 18.78
N GLY A 14 3.93 -3.02 18.48
CA GLY A 14 3.26 -2.92 17.18
C GLY A 14 3.75 -1.74 16.37
N ILE A 15 3.86 -1.92 15.05
CA ILE A 15 4.12 -0.87 14.08
C ILE A 15 2.80 -0.52 13.41
N LEU A 16 2.26 0.66 13.71
CA LEU A 16 1.08 1.19 13.05
C LEU A 16 1.47 1.74 11.68
N ARG A 17 0.95 1.13 10.62
CA ARG A 17 1.05 1.64 9.24
C ARG A 17 -0.28 2.29 8.89
N ILE A 18 -0.23 3.56 8.49
CA ILE A 18 -1.41 4.34 8.12
C ILE A 18 -1.19 5.05 6.80
N ILE A 19 -2.25 5.10 5.99
CA ILE A 19 -2.39 6.05 4.90
C ILE A 19 -3.38 7.10 5.36
N VAL A 20 -3.02 8.38 5.23
CA VAL A 20 -3.83 9.52 5.63
C VAL A 20 -3.99 10.50 4.48
N ASN A 21 -4.99 11.37 4.56
CA ASN A 21 -5.23 12.38 3.52
C ASN A 21 -4.19 13.51 3.46
N ASN A 22 -3.36 13.67 4.50
CA ASN A 22 -2.29 14.66 4.54
C ASN A 22 -1.10 14.05 5.32
N PRO A 23 -0.21 13.32 4.63
CA PRO A 23 0.93 12.65 5.25
C PRO A 23 1.87 13.63 5.95
N ASP A 24 2.25 14.72 5.29
CA ASP A 24 3.18 15.73 5.82
C ASP A 24 2.72 16.26 7.18
N LYS A 25 1.46 16.71 7.27
CA LYS A 25 0.89 17.21 8.53
C LYS A 25 0.83 16.12 9.61
N CYS A 26 0.55 14.88 9.23
CA CYS A 26 0.50 13.77 10.18
C CYS A 26 1.89 13.48 10.76
N ILE A 27 2.92 13.49 9.91
CA ILE A 27 4.31 13.28 10.29
C ILE A 27 4.76 14.38 11.26
N ASP A 28 4.45 15.64 10.95
CA ASP A 28 4.79 16.78 11.82
C ASP A 28 4.17 16.61 13.22
N ILE A 29 2.86 16.35 13.29
CA ILE A 29 2.15 16.16 14.57
C ILE A 29 2.72 15.00 15.39
N LEU A 30 3.05 13.89 14.72
CA LEU A 30 3.59 12.70 15.38
C LEU A 30 5.01 12.95 15.91
N ARG A 31 5.87 13.62 15.13
CA ARG A 31 7.22 14.00 15.54
C ARG A 31 7.19 14.99 16.72
N ASP A 32 6.33 15.99 16.66
CA ASP A 32 6.14 16.97 17.74
C ASP A 32 5.66 16.32 19.04
N SER A 33 4.95 15.19 18.92
CA SER A 33 4.47 14.38 20.05
C SER A 33 5.48 13.31 20.50
N ASN A 34 6.73 13.36 20.01
CA ASN A 34 7.81 12.40 20.30
C ASN A 34 7.53 10.94 19.88
N TYR A 35 6.70 10.71 18.85
CA TYR A 35 6.58 9.39 18.23
C TYR A 35 7.69 9.16 17.19
N LEU A 36 8.17 7.91 17.12
CA LEU A 36 9.01 7.46 16.01
C LEU A 36 8.14 7.25 14.77
N VAL A 37 8.40 8.01 13.71
CA VAL A 37 7.66 7.93 12.46
C VAL A 37 8.62 7.81 11.28
N SER A 38 8.28 6.96 10.32
CA SER A 38 9.01 6.78 9.07
C SER A 38 8.02 6.78 7.91
N GLU A 39 8.44 7.35 6.79
CA GLU A 39 7.71 7.30 5.54
C GLU A 39 8.12 6.06 4.74
N THR A 40 7.19 5.50 3.98
CA THR A 40 7.47 4.33 3.15
C THR A 40 6.56 4.35 1.93
N ASP A 41 7.16 4.35 0.76
CA ASP A 41 6.42 4.27 -0.49
C ASP A 41 5.77 2.90 -0.66
N VAL A 42 4.53 2.90 -1.14
CA VAL A 42 3.74 1.70 -1.43
C VAL A 42 2.96 1.91 -2.71
N LEU A 43 2.70 0.81 -3.43
CA LEU A 43 1.83 0.80 -4.59
C LEU A 43 0.38 0.65 -4.14
N ALA A 44 -0.52 1.44 -4.74
CA ALA A 44 -1.95 1.31 -4.55
C ALA A 44 -2.60 0.96 -5.88
N PHE A 45 -3.39 -0.11 -5.96
CA PHE A 45 -4.09 -0.52 -7.19
C PHE A 45 -5.33 -1.34 -6.86
N GLU A 46 -6.28 -1.42 -7.79
CA GLU A 46 -7.46 -2.25 -7.64
C GLU A 46 -7.22 -3.69 -8.10
N VAL A 47 -7.88 -4.62 -7.43
CA VAL A 47 -8.07 -5.99 -7.90
C VAL A 47 -9.55 -6.33 -7.89
N GLU A 48 -9.95 -7.28 -8.74
CA GLU A 48 -11.30 -7.81 -8.70
C GLU A 48 -11.57 -8.51 -7.37
N ASP A 49 -12.72 -8.22 -6.76
CA ASP A 49 -13.17 -8.86 -5.52
C ASP A 49 -13.78 -10.24 -5.79
N LYS A 50 -12.91 -11.17 -6.24
CA LYS A 50 -13.24 -12.57 -6.48
C LYS A 50 -12.05 -13.48 -6.17
N PRO A 51 -12.25 -14.78 -5.93
CA PRO A 51 -11.15 -15.73 -5.77
C PRO A 51 -10.12 -15.62 -6.90
N GLY A 52 -8.86 -15.44 -6.55
CA GLY A 52 -7.76 -15.26 -7.51
C GLY A 52 -7.54 -13.83 -8.00
N GLY A 53 -8.28 -12.82 -7.53
CA GLY A 53 -8.09 -11.42 -7.96
C GLY A 53 -6.67 -10.89 -7.78
N LEU A 54 -5.99 -11.31 -6.70
CA LEU A 54 -4.58 -10.97 -6.45
C LEU A 54 -3.58 -11.92 -7.13
N HIS A 55 -4.01 -13.09 -7.61
CA HIS A 55 -3.13 -14.13 -8.12
C HIS A 55 -2.26 -13.61 -9.27
N ASN A 56 -2.86 -12.93 -10.25
CA ASN A 56 -2.16 -12.42 -11.41
C ASN A 56 -1.05 -11.43 -11.01
N VAL A 57 -1.32 -10.56 -10.02
CA VAL A 57 -0.34 -9.60 -9.53
C VAL A 57 0.79 -10.30 -8.78
N ALA A 58 0.46 -11.23 -7.87
CA ALA A 58 1.47 -11.96 -7.11
C ALA A 58 2.38 -12.79 -8.02
N THR A 59 1.82 -13.46 -9.02
CA THR A 59 2.56 -14.20 -10.04
C THR A 59 3.45 -13.27 -10.87
N LEU A 60 2.93 -12.13 -11.33
CA LEU A 60 3.71 -11.13 -12.06
C LEU A 60 4.93 -10.65 -11.27
N MET A 61 4.77 -10.38 -9.97
CA MET A 61 5.88 -10.00 -9.09
C MET A 61 6.91 -11.14 -8.96
N GLY A 62 6.45 -12.35 -8.66
CA GLY A 62 7.30 -13.53 -8.51
C GLY A 62 8.11 -13.88 -9.76
N ASP A 63 7.48 -13.92 -10.92
CA ASP A 63 8.11 -14.22 -12.21
C ASP A 63 9.18 -13.19 -12.61
N ASN A 64 9.09 -11.98 -12.05
CA ASN A 64 10.04 -10.90 -12.30
C ASN A 64 11.03 -10.68 -11.14
N GLY A 65 11.07 -11.58 -10.16
CA GLY A 65 11.99 -11.50 -9.02
C GLY A 65 11.75 -10.30 -8.10
N ILE A 66 10.51 -9.82 -8.04
CA ILE A 66 10.11 -8.73 -7.15
C ILE A 66 9.53 -9.34 -5.89
N ASN A 67 10.15 -9.04 -4.75
CA ASN A 67 9.70 -9.52 -3.45
C ASN A 67 8.61 -8.61 -2.89
N ILE A 68 7.47 -9.20 -2.53
CA ILE A 68 6.40 -8.51 -1.80
C ILE A 68 6.77 -8.54 -0.30
N GLU A 69 7.06 -7.37 0.27
CA GLU A 69 7.48 -7.25 1.67
C GLU A 69 6.27 -7.32 2.62
N TYR A 70 5.20 -6.63 2.25
CA TYR A 70 3.90 -6.72 2.90
C TYR A 70 2.82 -6.17 1.99
N LEU A 71 1.58 -6.55 2.25
CA LEU A 71 0.41 -5.93 1.64
C LEU A 71 -0.75 -5.90 2.64
N TYR A 72 -1.68 -5.00 2.40
CA TYR A 72 -2.97 -4.96 3.08
C TYR A 72 -4.01 -4.38 2.11
N SER A 73 -5.28 -4.65 2.37
CA SER A 73 -6.36 -4.17 1.52
C SER A 73 -7.31 -3.26 2.28
N THR A 74 -7.96 -2.38 1.53
CA THR A 74 -9.17 -1.69 1.98
C THR A 74 -10.29 -1.96 0.98
N LEU A 75 -11.52 -2.03 1.48
CA LEU A 75 -12.69 -2.27 0.66
C LEU A 75 -13.25 -0.95 0.15
N THR A 76 -13.48 -0.86 -1.15
CA THR A 76 -14.40 0.13 -1.70
C THR A 76 -15.75 -0.53 -1.97
N SER A 77 -16.74 0.24 -2.43
CA SER A 77 -18.08 -0.28 -2.69
C SER A 77 -18.16 -1.37 -3.77
N LYS A 78 -17.12 -1.56 -4.59
CA LYS A 78 -17.12 -2.51 -5.74
C LYS A 78 -15.80 -3.24 -5.98
N THR A 79 -14.70 -2.79 -5.40
CA THR A 79 -13.34 -3.31 -5.65
C THR A 79 -12.57 -3.43 -4.34
N ALA A 80 -11.52 -4.26 -4.34
CA ALA A 80 -10.53 -4.24 -3.28
C ALA A 80 -9.34 -3.39 -3.73
N ILE A 81 -9.01 -2.34 -2.98
CA ILE A 81 -7.76 -1.61 -3.18
C ILE A 81 -6.69 -2.33 -2.38
N ILE A 82 -5.62 -2.72 -3.07
CA ILE A 82 -4.43 -3.31 -2.50
C ILE A 82 -3.40 -2.22 -2.29
N LEU A 83 -2.84 -2.18 -1.09
CA LEU A 83 -1.67 -1.39 -0.71
C LEU A 83 -0.52 -2.37 -0.56
N MET A 84 0.46 -2.30 -1.46
CA MET A 84 1.54 -3.27 -1.58
C MET A 84 2.91 -2.60 -1.48
N ARG A 85 3.73 -3.08 -0.55
CA ARG A 85 5.15 -2.76 -0.51
C ARG A 85 5.95 -3.86 -1.19
N VAL A 86 6.86 -3.44 -2.05
CA VAL A 86 7.82 -4.31 -2.74
C VAL A 86 9.25 -3.77 -2.59
N ASN A 87 10.22 -4.64 -2.84
CA ASN A 87 11.64 -4.26 -2.83
C ASN A 87 12.06 -3.38 -4.02
N ASP A 88 11.31 -3.39 -5.13
CA ASP A 88 11.56 -2.57 -6.34
C ASP A 88 10.25 -1.98 -6.88
N ILE A 89 9.89 -0.79 -6.40
CA ILE A 89 8.62 -0.11 -6.69
C ILE A 89 8.55 0.32 -8.16
N ASP A 90 9.63 0.92 -8.68
CA ASP A 90 9.66 1.42 -10.05
C ASP A 90 9.47 0.30 -11.07
N LYS A 91 10.09 -0.87 -10.84
CA LYS A 91 9.93 -2.03 -11.70
C LYS A 91 8.52 -2.61 -11.58
N ALA A 92 8.00 -2.73 -10.37
CA ALA A 92 6.64 -3.25 -10.13
C ALA A 92 5.57 -2.35 -10.77
N GLU A 93 5.65 -1.04 -10.60
CA GLU A 93 4.72 -0.08 -11.21
C GLU A 93 4.71 -0.20 -12.74
N LYS A 94 5.88 -0.28 -13.37
CA LYS A 94 5.99 -0.45 -14.83
C LYS A 94 5.35 -1.75 -15.31
N LEU A 95 5.55 -2.84 -14.57
CA LEU A 95 4.95 -4.14 -14.90
C LEU A 95 3.43 -4.13 -14.74
N LEU A 96 2.92 -3.56 -13.64
CA LEU A 96 1.47 -3.42 -13.41
C LEU A 96 0.80 -2.62 -14.52
N ASN A 97 1.36 -1.45 -14.85
CA ASN A 97 0.85 -0.60 -15.92
C ASN A 97 0.87 -1.30 -17.29
N LYS A 98 1.90 -2.12 -17.56
CA LYS A 98 1.99 -2.91 -18.80
C LYS A 98 0.90 -3.99 -18.90
N GLU A 99 0.51 -4.58 -17.79
CA GLU A 99 -0.60 -5.55 -17.70
C GLU A 99 -1.98 -4.87 -17.59
N GLY A 100 -2.05 -3.55 -17.74
CA GLY A 100 -3.31 -2.77 -17.69
C GLY A 100 -3.84 -2.53 -16.28
N ILE A 101 -3.05 -2.82 -15.24
CA ILE A 101 -3.38 -2.55 -13.84
C ILE A 101 -2.86 -1.15 -13.50
N GLN A 102 -3.76 -0.18 -13.41
CA GLN A 102 -3.39 1.19 -13.09
C GLN A 102 -3.05 1.33 -11.61
N VAL A 103 -1.85 1.86 -11.35
CA VAL A 103 -1.44 2.27 -10.01
C VAL A 103 -1.98 3.67 -9.74
N PHE A 104 -2.66 3.85 -8.63
CA PHE A 104 -3.17 5.15 -8.19
C PHE A 104 -2.03 6.11 -7.85
N LYS A 105 -2.22 7.38 -8.18
CA LYS A 105 -1.40 8.47 -7.66
C LYS A 105 -1.70 8.71 -6.19
N GLY A 106 -0.73 9.25 -5.45
CA GLY A 106 -0.89 9.59 -4.03
C GLY A 106 -2.15 10.42 -3.76
N ASP A 107 -2.36 11.49 -4.52
CA ASP A 107 -3.52 12.39 -4.36
C ASP A 107 -4.88 11.69 -4.54
N GLU A 108 -4.94 10.67 -5.40
CA GLU A 108 -6.14 9.87 -5.60
C GLU A 108 -6.43 9.06 -4.34
N VAL A 109 -5.42 8.39 -3.78
CA VAL A 109 -5.53 7.61 -2.55
C VAL A 109 -5.85 8.50 -1.34
N TYR A 110 -5.24 9.68 -1.25
CA TYR A 110 -5.46 10.64 -0.16
C TYR A 110 -6.88 11.21 -0.15
N SER A 111 -7.56 11.17 -1.30
CA SER A 111 -8.89 11.73 -1.52
C SER A 111 -10.04 10.73 -1.38
N ILE A 112 -9.76 9.42 -1.29
CA ILE A 112 -10.76 8.37 -0.98
C ILE A 112 -11.41 8.64 0.38
#